data_AF-A0A127KAN0-F1
#
_entry.id   AF-A0A127KAN0-F1
#
_cell.length_a   1.000
_cell.length_b   1.000
_cell.length_c   1.000
_cell.angle_alpha   90.00
_cell.angle_beta   90.00
_cell.angle_gamma   90.00
#
_symmetry.space_group_name_H-M   'P 1'
#
loop_
_entity.id
_entity.type
_entity.pdbx_description
1 polymer ?
#
loop_
_entity_poly.entity_id
_entity_poly.type
_entity_poly.pdbx_seq_one_letter_code
_entity_poly.pdbx_strand_id
1 'polypeptide(L)'
;MLLPATADAAGFAHCLLSRLPGADNDAMARAALHLCLQSNPGGFLSVEQGAGRGLFSFKSGAECTIEKAKGTRSNQAAHLIASACRKLYDEPARSEVEDFLDAAEARRK
;
A
#
# COMPACT_ATOMS: atom_id res chain seq x y z
N MET A 1 -24.07 10.87 14.95
CA MET A 1 -23.04 10.07 15.63
C MET A 1 -21.81 10.06 14.73
N LEU A 2 -20.74 10.77 15.10
CA LEU A 2 -19.44 10.67 14.42
C LEU A 2 -18.76 9.40 14.95
N LEU A 3 -18.64 8.37 14.11
CA LEU A 3 -17.73 7.27 14.43
C LEU A 3 -16.30 7.81 14.33
N PRO A 4 -15.41 7.52 15.30
CA PRO A 4 -14.01 7.85 15.14
C PRO A 4 -13.50 7.10 13.92
N ALA A 5 -12.94 7.82 12.95
CA ALA A 5 -12.14 7.19 11.92
C ALA A 5 -11.00 6.50 12.68
N THR A 6 -11.08 5.18 12.83
CA THR A 6 -9.92 4.39 13.26
C THR A 6 -8.84 4.73 12.24
N ALA A 7 -7.84 5.50 12.68
CA ALA A 7 -6.63 5.75 11.93
C ALA A 7 -5.95 4.39 11.79
N ASP A 8 -6.38 3.65 10.79
CA ASP A 8 -5.76 2.43 10.33
C ASP A 8 -4.31 2.82 9.94
N ALA A 9 -3.32 2.06 10.38
CA ALA A 9 -1.91 2.28 10.02
C ALA A 9 -1.70 2.28 8.49
N ALA A 10 -2.69 1.74 7.76
CA ALA A 10 -2.80 1.73 6.32
C ALA A 10 -3.62 2.88 5.70
N GLY A 11 -4.02 3.90 6.47
CA GLY A 11 -5.04 4.88 6.12
C GLY A 11 -4.88 5.56 4.76
N PHE A 12 -3.67 5.97 4.40
CA PHE A 12 -3.40 6.56 3.08
C PHE A 12 -3.54 5.54 1.95
N ALA A 13 -2.98 4.34 2.10
CA ALA A 13 -3.06 3.30 1.09
C ALA A 13 -4.50 2.79 0.89
N HIS A 14 -5.26 2.59 1.98
CA HIS A 14 -6.69 2.26 1.90
C HIS A 14 -7.52 3.39 1.27
N CYS A 15 -7.19 4.64 1.55
CA CYS A 15 -7.80 5.79 0.89
C CYS A 15 -7.62 5.74 -0.64
N LEU A 16 -6.42 5.40 -1.12
CA LEU A 16 -6.15 5.26 -2.55
C LEU A 16 -6.90 4.07 -3.15
N LEU A 17 -6.89 2.91 -2.49
CA LEU A 17 -7.56 1.70 -2.97
C LEU A 17 -9.10 1.81 -2.99
N SER A 18 -9.68 2.78 -2.27
CA SER A 18 -11.13 3.06 -2.33
C SER A 18 -11.52 4.04 -3.44
N ARG A 19 -10.60 4.88 -3.92
CA ARG A 19 -10.92 5.99 -4.84
C ARG A 19 -10.36 5.85 -6.26
N LEU A 20 -9.23 5.16 -6.41
CA LEU A 20 -8.54 5.03 -7.69
C LEU A 20 -9.09 3.94 -8.63
N PRO A 21 -9.67 2.82 -8.15
CA PRO A 21 -10.24 1.82 -9.05
C PRO A 21 -11.27 2.44 -10.00
N GLY A 22 -11.15 2.16 -11.30
CA GLY A 22 -12.05 2.69 -12.33
C GLY A 22 -11.74 4.14 -12.75
N ALA A 23 -10.63 4.74 -12.31
CA ALA A 23 -10.24 6.06 -12.81
C ALA A 23 -9.92 6.01 -14.32
N ASP A 24 -10.60 6.84 -15.10
CA ASP A 24 -10.49 6.86 -16.56
C ASP A 24 -9.26 7.62 -17.06
N ASN A 25 -8.76 8.59 -16.29
CA ASN A 25 -7.65 9.44 -16.69
C ASN A 25 -6.85 9.97 -15.48
N ASP A 26 -5.68 10.55 -15.76
CA ASP A 26 -4.77 11.00 -14.71
C ASP A 26 -5.28 12.22 -13.93
N ALA A 27 -6.23 12.99 -14.47
CA ALA A 27 -6.83 14.09 -13.71
C ALA A 27 -7.67 13.56 -12.54
N MET A 28 -8.45 12.49 -12.77
CA MET A 28 -9.16 11.79 -11.70
C MET A 28 -8.20 11.21 -10.67
N ALA A 29 -7.09 10.60 -11.13
CA ALA A 29 -6.06 10.05 -10.24
C ALA A 29 -5.44 11.11 -9.33
N ARG A 30 -5.06 12.27 -9.88
CA ARG A 30 -4.50 13.39 -9.11
C ARG A 30 -5.49 13.95 -8.09
N ALA A 31 -6.76 14.08 -8.46
CA ALA A 31 -7.79 14.56 -7.55
C ALA A 31 -7.98 13.59 -6.37
N ALA A 32 -8.08 12.29 -6.64
CA ALA A 32 -8.17 11.27 -5.60
C ALA A 32 -6.93 11.26 -4.69
N LEU A 33 -5.73 11.34 -5.27
CA LEU A 33 -4.48 11.46 -4.53
C LEU A 33 -4.48 12.67 -3.60
N HIS A 34 -4.90 13.84 -4.10
CA HIS A 34 -4.96 15.07 -3.31
C HIS A 34 -5.91 14.93 -2.11
N LEU A 35 -7.11 14.40 -2.33
CA LEU A 35 -8.08 14.14 -1.25
C LEU A 35 -7.50 13.17 -0.20
N CYS A 36 -6.76 12.15 -0.63
CA CYS A 36 -6.13 11.21 0.27
C CYS A 36 -4.98 11.82 1.09
N LEU A 37 -4.19 12.70 0.49
CA LEU A 37 -3.12 13.42 1.19
C LEU A 37 -3.67 14.43 2.20
N GLN A 38 -4.76 15.12 1.90
CA GLN A 38 -5.41 16.03 2.86
C GLN A 38 -5.83 15.32 4.15
N SER A 39 -6.29 14.07 4.03
CA SER A 39 -6.70 13.27 5.19
C SER A 39 -5.55 12.48 5.83
N ASN A 40 -4.44 12.28 5.10
CA ASN A 40 -3.29 11.48 5.53
C ASN A 40 -1.99 12.17 5.08
N PRO A 41 -1.53 13.21 5.80
CA PRO A 41 -0.40 14.04 5.36
C PRO A 41 0.94 13.29 5.27
N GLY A 42 1.09 12.17 5.97
CA GLY A 42 2.28 11.31 5.88
C GLY A 42 2.38 10.48 4.59
N GLY A 43 1.30 10.42 3.79
CA GLY A 43 1.29 9.71 2.51
C GLY A 43 1.72 8.25 2.63
N PHE A 44 2.53 7.76 1.69
CA PHE A 44 3.07 6.40 1.75
C PHE A 44 4.13 6.20 2.83
N LEU A 45 4.76 7.26 3.33
CA LEU A 45 5.79 7.15 4.37
C LEU A 45 5.20 6.76 5.72
N SER A 46 3.94 7.12 5.96
CA SER A 46 3.21 6.72 7.17
C SER A 46 2.56 5.33 7.06
N VAL A 47 2.67 4.65 5.92
CA VAL A 47 2.12 3.29 5.76
C VAL A 47 3.21 2.29 6.05
N GLU A 48 3.08 1.57 7.15
CA GLU A 48 3.98 0.47 7.50
C GLU A 48 3.91 -0.64 6.45
N GLN A 49 5.06 -1.22 6.14
CA GLN A 49 5.17 -2.28 5.15
C GLN A 49 4.48 -3.55 5.67
N GLY A 50 3.55 -4.10 4.90
CA GLY A 50 2.77 -5.27 5.31
C GLY A 50 1.59 -4.97 6.24
N ALA A 51 1.23 -3.70 6.46
CA ALA A 51 0.17 -3.29 7.40
C ALA A 51 -1.23 -3.84 7.06
N GLY A 52 -1.47 -4.29 5.82
CA GLY A 52 -2.73 -4.89 5.40
C GLY A 52 -2.79 -6.41 5.52
N ARG A 53 -1.70 -7.09 5.93
CA ARG A 53 -1.64 -8.55 6.00
C ARG A 53 -2.49 -9.10 7.14
N GLY A 54 -3.19 -10.21 6.90
CA GLY A 54 -3.98 -10.94 7.89
C GLY A 54 -4.57 -12.24 7.36
N LEU A 55 -5.32 -12.97 8.20
CA LEU A 55 -5.90 -14.29 7.87
C LEU A 55 -6.84 -14.28 6.66
N PHE A 56 -7.47 -13.14 6.35
CA PHE A 56 -8.43 -12.97 5.25
C PHE A 56 -8.00 -11.89 4.24
N SER A 57 -6.72 -11.49 4.23
CA SER A 57 -6.21 -10.46 3.31
C SER A 57 -5.77 -11.05 1.97
N PHE A 58 -5.42 -10.17 1.03
CA PHE A 58 -4.63 -10.58 -0.15
C PHE A 58 -3.29 -11.20 0.30
N LYS A 59 -2.79 -12.15 -0.48
CA LYS A 59 -1.54 -12.87 -0.21
C LYS A 59 -0.30 -12.09 -0.65
N SER A 60 -0.46 -11.14 -1.58
CA SER A 60 0.62 -10.28 -2.09
C SER A 60 0.09 -8.96 -2.63
N GLY A 61 0.98 -7.98 -2.76
CA GLY A 61 0.69 -6.73 -3.45
C GLY A 61 0.33 -6.94 -4.92
N ALA A 62 0.91 -7.96 -5.58
CA ALA A 62 0.58 -8.30 -6.96
C ALA A 62 -0.88 -8.78 -7.11
N GLU A 63 -1.33 -9.69 -6.23
CA GLU A 63 -2.72 -10.18 -6.21
C GLU A 63 -3.70 -9.02 -5.97
N CYS A 64 -3.42 -8.18 -4.96
CA CYS A 64 -4.21 -6.98 -4.71
C CYS A 64 -4.25 -6.05 -5.93
N THR A 65 -3.11 -5.85 -6.62
CA THR A 65 -3.03 -4.94 -7.76
C THR A 65 -3.87 -5.45 -8.92
N ILE A 66 -3.79 -6.74 -9.23
CA ILE A 66 -4.60 -7.37 -10.27
C ILE A 66 -6.09 -7.17 -9.97
N GLU A 67 -6.52 -7.37 -8.72
CA GLU A 67 -7.93 -7.21 -8.36
C GLU A 67 -8.39 -5.74 -8.34
N LYS A 68 -7.59 -4.83 -7.77
CA LYS A 68 -7.98 -3.43 -7.56
C LYS A 68 -7.78 -2.53 -8.76
N ALA A 69 -6.85 -2.84 -9.66
CA ALA A 69 -6.61 -2.04 -10.88
C ALA A 69 -7.49 -2.46 -12.06
N LYS A 70 -8.33 -3.50 -11.92
CA LYS A 70 -9.29 -3.91 -12.96
C LYS A 70 -10.15 -2.74 -13.40
N GLY A 71 -10.22 -2.52 -14.72
CA GLY A 71 -11.02 -1.46 -15.32
C GLY A 71 -10.45 -0.04 -15.16
N THR A 72 -9.30 0.15 -14.52
CA THR A 72 -8.63 1.45 -14.41
C THR A 72 -7.86 1.76 -15.70
N ARG A 73 -8.21 2.84 -16.39
CA ARG A 73 -7.55 3.27 -17.64
C ARG A 73 -6.42 4.27 -17.42
N SER A 74 -6.45 4.99 -16.30
CA SER A 74 -5.37 5.90 -15.91
C SER A 74 -4.12 5.13 -15.52
N ASN A 75 -3.00 5.41 -16.21
CA ASN A 75 -1.70 4.87 -15.85
C ASN A 75 -1.27 5.33 -14.46
N GLN A 76 -1.49 6.61 -14.13
CA GLN A 76 -1.16 7.12 -12.81
C GLN A 76 -1.95 6.42 -11.70
N ALA A 77 -3.26 6.23 -11.89
CA ALA A 77 -4.08 5.50 -10.93
C ALA A 77 -3.60 4.05 -10.76
N ALA A 78 -3.30 3.36 -11.86
CA ALA A 78 -2.77 1.99 -11.80
C ALA A 78 -1.45 1.92 -11.02
N HIS A 79 -0.53 2.85 -11.22
CA HIS A 79 0.74 2.91 -10.46
C HIS A 79 0.54 3.19 -8.97
N LEU A 80 -0.39 4.08 -8.62
CA LEU A 80 -0.72 4.39 -7.23
C LEU A 80 -1.42 3.22 -6.53
N ILE A 81 -2.36 2.54 -7.20
CA ILE A 81 -2.98 1.29 -6.74
C ILE A 81 -1.90 0.25 -6.47
N ALA A 82 -1.00 0.04 -7.44
CA ALA A 82 0.07 -0.94 -7.29
C ALA A 82 0.97 -0.63 -6.09
N SER A 83 1.34 0.64 -5.91
CA SER A 83 2.18 1.07 -4.79
C SER A 83 1.48 0.89 -3.43
N ALA A 84 0.18 1.20 -3.36
CA ALA A 84 -0.63 0.95 -2.17
C ALA A 84 -0.74 -0.54 -1.86
N CYS A 85 -1.06 -1.36 -2.86
CA CYS A 85 -1.12 -2.81 -2.69
C CYS A 85 0.22 -3.40 -2.21
N ARG A 86 1.34 -3.02 -2.82
CA ARG A 86 2.67 -3.49 -2.39
C ARG A 86 2.98 -3.06 -0.96
N LYS A 87 2.70 -1.80 -0.59
CA LYS A 87 2.88 -1.33 0.78
C LYS A 87 2.08 -2.14 1.80
N LEU A 88 0.84 -2.52 1.45
CA LEU A 88 -0.05 -3.22 2.37
C LEU A 88 0.20 -4.72 2.47
N TYR A 89 0.56 -5.38 1.38
CA TYR A 89 0.49 -6.85 1.30
C TYR A 89 1.80 -7.54 0.95
N ASP A 90 2.84 -6.81 0.50
CA ASP A 90 4.17 -7.41 0.37
C ASP A 90 4.83 -7.49 1.74
N GLU A 91 5.57 -8.57 1.96
CA GLU A 91 6.39 -8.72 3.15
C GLU A 91 7.43 -7.60 3.23
N PRO A 92 7.81 -7.15 4.43
CA PRO A 92 8.96 -6.27 4.57
C PRO A 92 10.17 -6.94 3.93
N ALA A 93 10.80 -6.23 2.99
CA ALA A 93 12.06 -6.68 2.43
C ALA A 93 13.05 -6.78 3.60
N ARG A 94 13.54 -7.99 3.84
CA ARG A 94 14.64 -8.22 4.77
C ARG A 94 15.83 -7.43 4.26
N SER A 95 16.44 -6.62 5.11
CA SER A 95 17.61 -5.88 4.66
C SER A 95 18.76 -6.87 4.42
N GLU A 96 19.52 -6.66 3.35
CA GLU A 96 20.71 -7.48 3.07
C GLU A 96 21.66 -7.48 4.28
N VAL A 97 21.68 -6.38 5.04
CA VAL A 97 22.44 -6.25 6.28
C VAL A 97 21.98 -7.22 7.36
N GLU A 98 20.67 -7.41 7.55
CA GLU A 98 20.13 -8.41 8.48
C GLU A 98 20.49 -9.83 8.03
N ASP A 99 20.43 -10.11 6.74
CA ASP A 99 20.86 -11.41 6.19
C ASP A 99 22.36 -11.67 6.44
N PHE A 100 23.20 -10.66 6.25
CA PHE A 100 24.64 -10.76 6.51
C PHE A 100 24.96 -10.96 7.99
N LEU A 101 24.27 -10.25 8.89
CA LEU A 101 24.47 -10.37 10.34
C LEU A 101 24.13 -11.78 10.82
N ASP A 102 22.97 -12.31 10.41
CA ASP A 102 22.54 -13.65 10.78
C ASP A 102 23.50 -14.72 10.23
N ALA A 103 23.97 -14.56 8.99
CA ALA A 103 24.96 -15.46 8.40
C ALA A 103 26.30 -15.43 9.16
N ALA A 104 26.72 -14.26 9.66
CA ALA A 104 27.94 -14.12 10.46
C ALA A 104 27.80 -14.76 11.86
N GLU A 105 26.62 -14.67 12.48
CA GLU A 105 26.34 -15.34 13.75
C GLU A 105 26.25 -16.85 13.63
N ALA A 106 25.66 -17.37 12.56
CA ALA A 106 25.58 -18.80 12.27
C ALA A 106 26.98 -19.45 12.11
N ARG A 107 27.98 -18.69 11.65
CA ARG A 107 29.38 -19.15 11.53
C ARG A 107 30.18 -19.10 12.83
N ARG A 108 29.64 -18.51 13.90
CA ARG A 108 30.27 -18.44 15.23
C ARG A 108 29.83 -19.58 16.17
N LYS A 109 28.90 -20.44 15.73
CA LYS A 109 28.51 -21.68 16.40
C LYS A 109 29.21 -22.86 15.74
#